data_AF-A0A7K2QBA5-F1
#
_entry.id   AF-A0A7K2QBA5-F1
#
_cell.length_a   1.000
_cell.length_b   1.000
_cell.length_c   1.000
_cell.angle_alpha   90.00
_cell.angle_beta   90.00
_cell.angle_gamma   90.00
#
_symmetry.space_group_name_H-M   'P 1'
#
loop_
_entity.id
_entity.type
_entity.pdbx_description
1 polymer ?
#
loop_
_entity_poly.entity_id
_entity_poly.type
_entity_poly.pdbx_seq_one_letter_code
_entity_poly.pdbx_strand_id
1 'polypeptide(L)'
;TAARLWRPLRRELGERHERGLAQRDRSRRARVDRHPHGHTRPSGTLLQGPSVLLEAWAYGWEDVYDWRVSVLYGPAHPGRVTPVDSGVRATRAALADVLRVPLAEAFRRCDTHEAAALLEVAVAPELFGLPVDTWTVAGRTPLGVQRPVVFRYPAAAGGAIPNDDEADHRRADRWNRVQAGPPADERADCDRGRPRTPAPEWLDALPDNTVPVHCRAAEEEPTRSSLYGIRDAGYGVAVTRRPPQDPAADCAPFHRGLREELTEAARGAPLPVRLQALRARAHGADPDAYWADGMALVWDDPARALPEDEPLQGDL
;
A
#
# COMPACT_ATOMS: atom_id res chain seq x y z
N THR A 1 -41.59 10.97 -38.86
CA THR A 1 -40.82 11.68 -37.81
C THR A 1 -40.03 10.68 -36.98
N ALA A 2 -38.71 10.87 -36.88
CA ALA A 2 -37.77 9.97 -36.19
C ALA A 2 -38.19 9.60 -34.75
N ALA A 3 -38.97 10.45 -34.08
CA ALA A 3 -39.49 10.24 -32.73
C ALA A 3 -40.34 8.97 -32.53
N ARG A 4 -40.96 8.40 -33.57
CA ARG A 4 -41.76 7.16 -33.45
C ARG A 4 -40.92 5.88 -33.41
N LEU A 5 -39.65 5.92 -33.83
CA LEU A 5 -38.74 4.77 -33.85
C LEU A 5 -37.88 4.64 -32.58
N TRP A 6 -37.72 5.73 -31.80
CA TRP A 6 -36.89 5.74 -30.60
C TRP A 6 -37.56 5.18 -29.33
N ARG A 7 -38.90 5.20 -29.27
CA ARG A 7 -39.64 4.69 -28.10
C ARG A 7 -39.54 3.16 -27.95
N PRO A 8 -39.69 2.35 -29.03
CA PRO A 8 -39.49 0.91 -28.94
C PRO A 8 -38.04 0.55 -28.55
N LEU A 9 -37.05 1.24 -29.12
CA LEU A 9 -35.63 0.96 -28.87
C LEU A 9 -35.19 1.29 -27.44
N ARG A 10 -35.66 2.41 -26.85
CA ARG A 10 -35.38 2.72 -25.43
C ARG A 10 -36.00 1.71 -24.49
N ARG A 11 -37.22 1.24 -24.80
CA ARG A 11 -37.89 0.22 -24.00
C ARG A 11 -37.13 -1.10 -24.07
N GLU A 12 -36.69 -1.50 -25.26
CA GLU A 12 -35.90 -2.71 -25.44
C GLU A 12 -34.53 -2.64 -24.72
N LEU A 13 -33.86 -1.48 -24.76
CA LEU A 13 -32.60 -1.27 -24.05
C LEU A 13 -32.80 -1.25 -22.53
N GLY A 14 -33.88 -0.66 -22.03
CA GLY A 14 -34.27 -0.71 -20.62
C GLY A 14 -34.53 -2.14 -20.14
N GLU A 15 -35.32 -2.90 -20.91
CA GLU A 15 -35.62 -4.31 -20.61
C GLU A 15 -34.36 -5.20 -20.70
N ARG A 16 -33.40 -4.89 -21.57
CA ARG A 16 -32.09 -5.59 -21.60
C ARG A 16 -31.23 -5.22 -20.37
N HIS A 17 -31.24 -3.96 -19.96
CA HIS A 17 -30.50 -3.50 -18.78
C HIS A 17 -31.06 -4.11 -17.50
N GLU A 18 -32.38 -4.12 -17.31
CA GLU A 18 -33.06 -4.75 -16.17
C GLU A 18 -32.85 -6.26 -16.14
N ARG A 19 -32.90 -6.95 -17.30
CA ARG A 19 -32.55 -8.37 -17.40
C ARG A 19 -31.09 -8.63 -17.00
N GLY A 20 -30.17 -7.74 -17.41
CA GLY A 20 -28.76 -7.81 -17.02
C GLY A 20 -28.56 -7.63 -15.50
N LEU A 21 -29.26 -6.67 -14.89
CA LEU A 21 -29.24 -6.45 -13.44
C LEU A 21 -29.84 -7.64 -12.68
N ALA A 22 -30.99 -8.15 -13.12
CA ALA A 22 -31.64 -9.32 -12.53
C ALA A 22 -30.80 -10.59 -12.69
N GLN A 23 -30.09 -10.75 -13.81
CA GLN A 23 -29.15 -11.87 -14.01
C GLN A 23 -27.92 -11.74 -13.12
N ARG A 24 -27.38 -10.53 -12.92
CA ARG A 24 -26.29 -10.29 -11.97
C ARG A 24 -26.72 -10.55 -10.53
N ASP A 25 -27.92 -10.14 -10.13
CA ASP A 25 -28.46 -10.39 -8.79
C ASP A 25 -28.74 -11.88 -8.56
N ARG A 26 -29.26 -12.60 -9.57
CA ARG A 26 -29.40 -14.07 -9.55
C ARG A 26 -28.05 -14.77 -9.47
N SER A 27 -27.04 -14.33 -10.23
CA SER A 27 -25.67 -14.86 -10.14
C SER A 27 -25.03 -14.57 -8.79
N ARG A 28 -25.32 -13.41 -8.19
CA ARG A 28 -24.85 -13.03 -6.84
C ARG A 28 -25.49 -13.94 -5.78
N ARG A 29 -26.81 -14.15 -5.82
CA ARG A 29 -27.50 -15.07 -4.91
C ARG A 29 -27.06 -16.52 -5.09
N ALA A 30 -26.87 -16.97 -6.34
CA ALA A 30 -26.33 -18.30 -6.64
C ALA A 30 -24.86 -18.48 -6.20
N ARG A 31 -24.08 -17.40 -6.07
CA ARG A 31 -22.72 -17.40 -5.47
C ARG A 31 -22.76 -17.39 -3.94
N VAL A 32 -23.81 -16.85 -3.31
CA VAL A 32 -24.00 -16.92 -1.86
C VAL A 32 -24.39 -18.35 -1.44
N ASP A 33 -25.23 -19.04 -2.22
CA ASP A 33 -25.67 -20.42 -1.93
C ASP A 33 -24.70 -21.51 -2.42
N ARG A 34 -23.81 -21.22 -3.38
CA ARG A 34 -22.66 -22.09 -3.66
C ARG A 34 -21.50 -21.70 -2.77
N HIS A 35 -21.45 -22.27 -1.58
CA HIS A 35 -20.18 -22.43 -0.89
C HIS A 35 -19.26 -23.31 -1.75
N PRO A 36 -18.16 -22.78 -2.31
CA PRO A 36 -17.08 -23.65 -2.73
C PRO A 36 -16.45 -24.19 -1.43
N HIS A 37 -16.43 -25.50 -1.28
CA HIS A 37 -15.55 -26.13 -0.30
C HIS A 37 -14.10 -25.73 -0.59
N GLY A 38 -13.42 -25.15 0.41
CA GLY A 38 -12.01 -24.76 0.40
C GLY A 38 -11.78 -23.35 -0.14
N HIS A 39 -11.40 -22.34 0.64
CA HIS A 39 -10.44 -22.34 1.72
C HIS A 39 -10.96 -21.50 2.89
N THR A 40 -10.64 -21.94 4.11
CA THR A 40 -10.64 -21.09 5.30
C THR A 40 -9.92 -19.80 4.94
N ARG A 41 -10.66 -18.69 4.82
CA ARG A 41 -10.08 -17.35 4.68
C ARG A 41 -9.15 -17.23 5.89
N PRO A 42 -7.82 -17.06 5.72
CA PRO A 42 -6.99 -16.85 6.89
C PRO A 42 -7.59 -15.64 7.60
N SER A 43 -7.93 -15.79 8.86
CA SER A 43 -8.04 -14.68 9.80
C SER A 43 -6.62 -14.10 9.97
N GLY A 44 -6.06 -13.61 8.86
CA GLY A 44 -4.64 -13.42 8.63
C GLY A 44 -4.24 -12.06 9.15
N THR A 45 -4.09 -11.96 10.45
CA THR A 45 -3.26 -10.90 11.02
C THR A 45 -1.81 -11.17 10.63
N LEU A 46 -1.03 -10.12 10.41
CA LEU A 46 0.42 -10.28 10.28
C LEU A 46 0.95 -11.07 11.48
N LEU A 47 1.72 -12.14 11.21
CA LEU A 47 2.42 -12.84 12.26
C LEU A 47 3.53 -11.95 12.81
N GLN A 48 3.63 -11.91 14.14
CA GLN A 48 4.67 -11.16 14.82
C GLN A 48 5.97 -11.96 14.77
N GLY A 49 6.76 -11.73 13.73
CA GLY A 49 8.05 -12.37 13.49
C GLY A 49 9.09 -11.38 12.97
N PRO A 50 10.32 -11.83 12.66
CA PRO A 50 11.28 -11.00 11.97
C PRO A 50 10.75 -10.56 10.60
N SER A 51 11.10 -9.35 10.18
CA SER A 51 10.79 -8.80 8.86
C SER A 51 12.06 -8.42 8.12
N VAL A 52 11.93 -8.27 6.81
CA VAL A 52 13.00 -7.73 5.96
C VAL A 52 12.76 -6.24 5.80
N LEU A 53 13.77 -5.43 6.10
CA LEU A 53 13.79 -4.00 5.85
C LEU A 53 14.63 -3.73 4.60
N LEU A 54 14.02 -3.10 3.61
CA LEU A 54 14.69 -2.45 2.49
C LEU A 54 14.65 -0.94 2.73
N GLU A 55 15.81 -0.33 2.81
CA GLU A 55 15.96 1.11 2.79
C GLU A 55 16.56 1.54 1.45
N ALA A 56 16.04 2.63 0.90
CA ALA A 56 16.64 3.29 -0.26
C ALA A 56 16.55 4.80 -0.14
N TRP A 57 17.67 5.47 -0.39
CA TRP A 57 17.81 6.92 -0.27
C TRP A 57 18.26 7.48 -1.61
N ALA A 58 17.55 8.48 -2.12
CA ALA A 58 17.93 9.16 -3.35
C ALA A 58 19.15 10.05 -3.11
N TYR A 59 20.11 10.01 -4.02
CA TYR A 59 21.26 10.90 -4.01
C TYR A 59 20.89 12.23 -4.66
N GLY A 60 20.17 13.08 -3.91
CA GLY A 60 19.84 14.44 -4.29
C GLY A 60 19.25 14.58 -5.71
N TRP A 61 19.93 15.33 -6.58
CA TRP A 61 19.50 15.70 -7.93
C TRP A 61 19.75 14.60 -8.98
N GLU A 62 20.38 13.48 -8.61
CA GLU A 62 20.62 12.34 -9.49
C GLU A 62 19.54 11.27 -9.29
N ASP A 63 19.13 10.57 -10.36
CA ASP A 63 18.24 9.40 -10.27
C ASP A 63 19.01 8.12 -9.89
N VAL A 64 19.80 8.22 -8.82
CA VAL A 64 20.57 7.13 -8.23
C VAL A 64 20.27 7.01 -6.74
N TYR A 65 20.36 5.79 -6.24
CA TYR A 65 19.91 5.42 -4.91
C TYR A 65 20.99 4.61 -4.21
N ASP A 66 21.28 5.01 -2.98
CA ASP A 66 21.95 4.15 -2.03
C ASP A 66 20.90 3.27 -1.37
N TRP A 67 21.26 2.04 -1.04
CA TRP A 67 20.31 1.07 -0.53
C TRP A 67 20.94 0.17 0.53
N ARG A 68 20.09 -0.31 1.44
CA ARG A 68 20.45 -1.26 2.48
C ARG A 68 19.35 -2.30 2.64
N VAL A 69 19.74 -3.55 2.81
CA VAL A 69 18.84 -4.64 3.19
C VAL A 69 19.26 -5.16 4.56
N SER A 70 18.31 -5.20 5.48
CA SER A 70 18.51 -5.63 6.86
C SER A 70 17.40 -6.57 7.31
N VAL A 71 17.68 -7.39 8.33
CA VAL A 71 16.68 -8.13 9.08
C VAL A 71 16.30 -7.32 10.32
N LEU A 72 15.03 -6.94 10.44
CA LEU A 72 14.46 -6.40 11.66
C LEU A 72 13.88 -7.54 12.49
N TYR A 73 14.30 -7.65 13.74
CA TYR A 73 13.69 -8.64 14.60
C TYR A 73 12.34 -8.12 15.10
N GLY A 74 11.37 -9.04 15.20
CA GLY A 74 10.01 -8.72 15.63
C GLY A 74 9.96 -8.17 17.07
N PRO A 75 8.76 -7.87 17.59
CA PRO A 75 8.58 -7.21 18.89
C PRO A 75 9.18 -7.96 20.09
N ALA A 76 9.52 -9.24 19.95
CA ALA A 76 10.26 -10.01 20.96
C ALA A 76 11.72 -9.55 21.14
N HIS A 77 12.31 -8.87 20.17
CA HIS A 77 13.67 -8.33 20.21
C HIS A 77 13.70 -6.92 19.60
N PRO A 78 13.04 -5.94 20.24
CA PRO A 78 12.88 -4.60 19.69
C PRO A 78 14.24 -3.93 19.46
N GLY A 79 14.36 -3.19 18.36
CA GLY A 79 15.58 -2.47 18.00
C GLY A 79 16.75 -3.34 17.53
N ARG A 80 16.62 -4.67 17.56
CA ARG A 80 17.66 -5.55 17.01
C ARG A 80 17.58 -5.56 15.49
N VAL A 81 18.70 -5.27 14.85
CA VAL A 81 18.87 -5.24 13.40
C VAL A 81 20.07 -6.10 13.02
N THR A 82 20.00 -6.78 11.89
CA THR A 82 21.18 -7.45 11.30
C THR A 82 21.29 -7.08 9.83
N PRO A 83 22.31 -6.29 9.45
CA PRO A 83 22.56 -5.99 8.04
C PRO A 83 22.75 -7.27 7.22
N VAL A 84 22.22 -7.26 6.00
CA VAL A 84 22.40 -8.34 5.03
C VAL A 84 23.39 -7.88 3.96
N ASP A 85 23.11 -6.74 3.33
CA ASP A 85 23.96 -6.13 2.32
C ASP A 85 23.59 -4.65 2.13
N SER A 86 24.47 -3.88 1.50
CA SER A 86 24.26 -2.50 1.13
C SER A 86 24.97 -2.17 -0.17
N GLY A 87 24.45 -1.22 -0.93
CA GLY A 87 25.08 -0.73 -2.13
C GLY A 87 24.84 0.75 -2.34
N VAL A 88 25.61 1.32 -3.25
CA VAL A 88 25.57 2.76 -3.54
C VAL A 88 25.27 3.00 -5.01
N ARG A 89 24.65 4.16 -5.28
CA ARG A 89 24.45 4.73 -6.62
C ARG A 89 23.82 3.78 -7.65
N ALA A 90 22.84 2.97 -7.24
CA ALA A 90 22.04 2.18 -8.17
C ALA A 90 20.96 3.06 -8.83
N THR A 91 20.74 2.96 -10.14
CA THR A 91 19.62 3.68 -10.78
C THR A 91 18.28 3.09 -10.38
N ARG A 92 17.18 3.86 -10.50
CA ARG A 92 15.82 3.36 -10.19
C ARG A 92 15.48 2.06 -10.94
N ALA A 93 15.90 1.96 -12.20
CA ALA A 93 15.69 0.78 -13.04
C ALA A 93 16.56 -0.42 -12.64
N ALA A 94 17.76 -0.19 -12.11
CA ALA A 94 18.67 -1.25 -11.70
C ALA A 94 18.37 -1.83 -10.31
N LEU A 95 17.59 -1.12 -9.47
CA LEU A 95 17.27 -1.53 -8.10
C LEU A 95 16.76 -2.98 -8.01
N ALA A 96 15.84 -3.38 -8.89
CA ALA A 96 15.27 -4.73 -8.87
C ALA A 96 16.35 -5.82 -9.06
N ASP A 97 17.33 -5.57 -9.93
CA ASP A 97 18.38 -6.54 -10.24
C ASP A 97 19.43 -6.61 -9.13
N VAL A 98 19.90 -5.44 -8.64
CA VAL A 98 20.93 -5.39 -7.59
C VAL A 98 20.43 -5.90 -6.24
N LEU A 99 19.15 -5.64 -5.92
CA LEU A 99 18.52 -6.07 -4.67
C LEU A 99 18.11 -7.55 -4.68
N ARG A 100 18.14 -8.22 -5.84
CA ARG A 100 17.66 -9.59 -5.98
C ARG A 100 18.35 -10.57 -5.03
N VAL A 101 19.68 -10.54 -4.96
CA VAL A 101 20.46 -11.46 -4.11
C VAL A 101 20.32 -11.11 -2.62
N PRO A 102 20.50 -9.85 -2.19
CA PRO A 102 20.30 -9.45 -0.79
C PRO A 102 18.90 -9.75 -0.25
N LEU A 103 17.85 -9.48 -1.03
CA LEU A 103 16.47 -9.77 -0.62
C LEU A 103 16.24 -11.28 -0.49
N ALA A 104 16.75 -12.09 -1.42
CA ALA A 104 16.63 -13.55 -1.32
C ALA A 104 17.27 -14.10 -0.04
N GLU A 105 18.45 -13.58 0.31
CA GLU A 105 19.16 -13.96 1.53
C GLU A 105 18.42 -13.48 2.78
N ALA A 106 17.91 -12.25 2.79
CA ALA A 106 17.14 -11.72 3.90
C ALA A 106 15.86 -12.54 4.15
N PHE A 107 15.11 -12.87 3.09
CA PHE A 107 13.94 -13.74 3.19
C PHE A 107 14.29 -15.13 3.68
N ARG A 108 15.40 -15.73 3.24
CA ARG A 108 15.85 -17.03 3.75
C ARG A 108 16.11 -17.01 5.26
N ARG A 109 16.55 -15.87 5.83
CA ARG A 109 16.77 -15.70 7.27
C ARG A 109 15.49 -15.48 8.07
N CYS A 110 14.46 -14.89 7.47
CA CYS A 110 13.22 -14.50 8.15
C CYS A 110 12.05 -15.45 7.92
N ASP A 111 11.97 -16.09 6.76
CA ASP A 111 10.87 -16.97 6.38
C ASP A 111 10.86 -18.20 7.30
N THR A 112 9.66 -18.57 7.73
CA THR A 112 9.43 -19.80 8.51
C THR A 112 8.65 -20.79 7.66
N HIS A 113 8.56 -22.04 8.14
CA HIS A 113 7.72 -23.04 7.49
C HIS A 113 6.22 -22.68 7.50
N GLU A 114 5.78 -21.79 8.40
CA GLU A 114 4.39 -21.39 8.54
C GLU A 114 4.05 -20.11 7.77
N ALA A 115 5.02 -19.23 7.55
CA ALA A 115 4.77 -17.94 6.92
C ALA A 115 5.99 -17.28 6.27
N ALA A 116 5.70 -16.58 5.17
CA ALA A 116 6.63 -15.65 4.53
C ALA A 116 6.75 -14.35 5.34
N ALA A 117 7.97 -13.87 5.50
CA ALA A 117 8.27 -12.64 6.21
C ALA A 117 7.74 -11.41 5.46
N LEU A 118 7.26 -10.44 6.25
CA LEU A 118 6.90 -9.10 5.80
C LEU A 118 8.12 -8.40 5.18
N LEU A 119 7.91 -7.72 4.05
CA LEU A 119 8.86 -6.74 3.51
C LEU A 119 8.42 -5.33 3.88
N GLU A 120 9.24 -4.64 4.66
CA GLU A 120 9.12 -3.21 5.00
C GLU A 120 10.05 -2.41 4.09
N VAL A 121 9.50 -1.44 3.34
CA VAL A 121 10.24 -0.60 2.41
C VAL A 121 10.27 0.83 2.96
N ALA A 122 11.39 1.23 3.55
CA ALA A 122 11.59 2.56 4.12
C ALA A 122 12.25 3.47 3.08
N VAL A 123 11.46 4.39 2.51
CA VAL A 123 11.89 5.29 1.42
C VAL A 123 11.16 6.61 1.52
N ALA A 124 11.73 7.68 0.96
CA ALA A 124 11.05 8.97 0.88
C ALA A 124 9.67 8.85 0.20
N PRO A 125 8.67 9.68 0.57
CA PRO A 125 7.31 9.61 0.04
C PRO A 125 7.19 9.57 -1.49
N GLU A 126 8.02 10.31 -2.23
CA GLU A 126 8.08 10.30 -3.70
C GLU A 126 8.39 8.91 -4.29
N LEU A 127 8.97 8.01 -3.50
CA LEU A 127 9.31 6.64 -3.88
C LEU A 127 8.25 5.62 -3.46
N PHE A 128 7.11 6.02 -2.88
CA PHE A 128 6.00 5.11 -2.60
C PHE A 128 5.36 4.54 -3.89
N GLY A 129 5.71 5.10 -5.05
CA GLY A 129 5.41 4.55 -6.37
C GLY A 129 6.41 3.49 -6.86
N LEU A 130 7.43 3.10 -6.08
CA LEU A 130 8.37 2.05 -6.48
C LEU A 130 7.63 0.71 -6.63
N PRO A 131 7.83 -0.03 -7.74
CA PRO A 131 7.08 -1.25 -8.02
C PRO A 131 7.67 -2.48 -7.32
N VAL A 132 8.05 -2.34 -6.03
CA VAL A 132 8.72 -3.40 -5.24
C VAL A 132 7.87 -4.67 -5.16
N ASP A 133 6.56 -4.53 -5.07
CA ASP A 133 5.60 -5.64 -5.09
C ASP A 133 5.63 -6.43 -6.41
N THR A 134 6.12 -5.84 -7.51
CA THR A 134 6.21 -6.51 -8.82
C THR A 134 7.55 -7.22 -9.04
N TRP A 135 8.55 -6.94 -8.21
CA TRP A 135 9.89 -7.50 -8.38
C TRP A 135 9.89 -9.02 -8.20
N THR A 136 10.81 -9.69 -8.89
CA THR A 136 10.99 -11.13 -8.80
C THR A 136 12.37 -11.43 -8.19
N VAL A 137 12.36 -11.96 -6.97
CA VAL A 137 13.59 -12.23 -6.21
C VAL A 137 14.06 -13.67 -6.40
N ALA A 138 13.13 -14.61 -6.27
CA ALA A 138 13.33 -16.03 -6.56
C ALA A 138 12.16 -16.55 -7.41
N GLY A 139 12.48 -17.29 -8.47
CA GLY A 139 11.48 -17.80 -9.41
C GLY A 139 10.88 -16.69 -10.30
N ARG A 140 9.58 -16.79 -10.59
CA ARG A 140 8.87 -15.87 -11.51
C ARG A 140 7.70 -15.13 -10.86
N THR A 141 7.38 -15.46 -9.61
CA THR A 141 6.23 -14.87 -8.92
C THR A 141 6.64 -13.52 -8.32
N PRO A 142 5.84 -12.45 -8.46
CA PRO A 142 6.14 -11.16 -7.85
C PRO A 142 6.15 -11.17 -6.31
N LEU A 143 6.97 -10.33 -5.69
CA LEU A 143 7.07 -10.25 -4.21
C LEU A 143 5.72 -10.00 -3.54
N GLY A 144 4.92 -9.06 -4.03
CA GLY A 144 3.63 -8.69 -3.45
C GLY A 144 2.56 -9.77 -3.55
N VAL A 145 2.78 -10.80 -4.38
CA VAL A 145 1.96 -12.02 -4.43
C VAL A 145 2.43 -13.02 -3.37
N GLN A 146 3.74 -13.15 -3.18
CA GLN A 146 4.33 -14.12 -2.27
C GLN A 146 4.24 -13.73 -0.79
N ARG A 147 4.32 -12.43 -0.49
CA ARG A 147 4.41 -11.91 0.88
C ARG A 147 3.77 -10.53 1.04
N PRO A 148 3.37 -10.14 2.26
CA PRO A 148 2.99 -8.76 2.55
C PRO A 148 4.15 -7.80 2.25
N VAL A 149 3.84 -6.68 1.60
CA VAL A 149 4.79 -5.60 1.28
C VAL A 149 4.16 -4.28 1.70
N VAL A 150 4.87 -3.54 2.53
CA VAL A 150 4.45 -2.24 3.06
C VAL A 150 5.55 -1.19 2.92
N PHE A 151 5.14 0.07 2.82
CA PHE A 151 6.01 1.22 2.84
C PHE A 151 6.04 1.86 4.22
N ARG A 152 7.19 2.43 4.56
CA ARG A 152 7.41 3.16 5.80
C ARG A 152 8.04 4.51 5.50
N TYR A 153 7.70 5.51 6.30
CA TYR A 153 8.43 6.76 6.28
C TYR A 153 9.84 6.51 6.84
N PRO A 154 10.90 7.04 6.22
CA PRO A 154 12.24 6.91 6.76
C PRO A 154 12.31 7.70 8.06
N ALA A 155 13.18 7.27 8.98
CA ALA A 155 13.56 8.11 10.11
C ALA A 155 14.04 9.47 9.57
N ALA A 156 13.62 10.57 10.20
CA ALA A 156 14.00 11.90 9.74
C ALA A 156 15.53 12.02 9.78
N ALA A 157 16.16 12.10 8.60
CA ALA A 157 17.58 12.36 8.48
C ALA A 157 17.85 13.80 8.92
N GLY A 158 18.36 13.98 10.13
CA GLY A 158 18.76 15.29 10.65
C GLY A 158 18.01 15.67 11.92
N GLY A 159 18.57 15.23 13.05
CA GLY A 159 18.23 15.71 14.38
C GLY A 159 16.90 15.14 14.89
N ALA A 160 16.88 14.78 16.16
CA ALA A 160 15.65 14.66 16.90
C ALA A 160 14.76 15.85 16.54
N ILE A 161 13.67 15.59 15.79
CA ILE A 161 12.49 16.44 15.90
C ILE A 161 12.29 16.52 17.41
N PRO A 162 12.33 17.72 18.03
CA PRO A 162 12.18 17.81 19.48
C PRO A 162 10.99 16.93 19.83
N ASN A 163 11.16 16.00 20.78
CA ASN A 163 10.10 15.10 21.26
C ASN A 163 8.85 15.94 21.46
N ASP A 164 8.04 15.99 20.41
CA ASP A 164 6.81 16.73 20.40
C ASP A 164 5.86 15.66 20.87
N ASP A 165 5.81 15.53 22.20
CA ASP A 165 5.00 14.54 22.87
C ASP A 165 3.56 14.58 22.31
N GLU A 166 3.07 15.76 21.88
CA GLU A 166 1.77 15.90 21.23
C GLU A 166 1.74 15.23 19.85
N ALA A 167 2.74 15.44 18.99
CA ALA A 167 2.83 14.79 17.69
C ALA A 167 3.00 13.27 17.81
N ASP A 168 3.78 12.80 18.78
CA ASP A 168 3.95 11.37 19.09
C ASP A 168 2.66 10.74 19.61
N HIS A 169 1.98 11.41 20.56
CA HIS A 169 0.67 10.98 21.03
C HIS A 169 -0.36 10.94 19.91
N ARG A 170 -0.39 11.97 19.04
CA ARG A 170 -1.29 12.02 17.88
C ARG A 170 -1.03 10.87 16.91
N ARG A 171 0.24 10.56 16.59
CA ARG A 171 0.62 9.40 15.78
C ARG A 171 0.13 8.09 16.40
N ALA A 172 0.37 7.91 17.70
CA ALA A 172 -0.05 6.72 18.43
C ALA A 172 -1.58 6.59 18.48
N ASP A 173 -2.31 7.68 18.70
CA ASP A 173 -3.77 7.69 18.76
C ASP A 173 -4.38 7.34 17.39
N ARG A 174 -3.95 8.00 16.31
CA ARG A 174 -4.41 7.68 14.94
C ARG A 174 -4.14 6.22 14.60
N TRP A 175 -2.93 5.72 14.87
CA TRP A 175 -2.60 4.32 14.70
C TRP A 175 -3.57 3.40 15.46
N ASN A 176 -3.71 3.61 16.77
CA ASN A 176 -4.55 2.78 17.63
C ASN A 176 -6.03 2.79 17.19
N ARG A 177 -6.54 3.94 16.71
CA ARG A 177 -7.92 4.07 16.22
C ARG A 177 -8.15 3.29 14.94
N VAL A 178 -7.19 3.29 14.01
CA VAL A 178 -7.22 2.41 12.83
C VAL A 178 -7.14 0.94 13.23
N GLN A 179 -6.32 0.57 14.22
CA GLN A 179 -6.21 -0.82 14.67
C GLN A 179 -7.45 -1.34 15.42
N ALA A 180 -8.19 -0.45 16.10
CA ALA A 180 -9.31 -0.81 16.96
C ALA A 180 -10.68 -0.87 16.26
N GLY A 181 -10.88 -0.10 15.19
CA GLY A 181 -12.19 0.06 14.56
C GLY A 181 -12.15 0.16 13.04
N PRO A 182 -13.34 0.23 12.40
CA PRO A 182 -13.43 0.27 10.95
C PRO A 182 -12.70 1.50 10.40
N PRO A 183 -11.67 1.32 9.55
CA PRO A 183 -10.99 2.43 8.93
C PRO A 183 -11.91 3.14 7.94
N ALA A 184 -11.89 4.47 7.96
CA ALA A 184 -12.59 5.29 6.97
C ALA A 184 -11.61 5.67 5.85
N ASP A 185 -11.96 5.44 4.58
CA ASP A 185 -11.16 5.98 3.47
C ASP A 185 -11.44 7.46 3.25
N GLU A 186 -10.39 8.25 3.01
CA GLU A 186 -10.53 9.62 2.56
C GLU A 186 -9.56 9.96 1.42
N ARG A 187 -10.03 10.65 0.39
CA ARG A 187 -9.21 10.96 -0.80
C ARG A 187 -8.30 12.16 -0.53
N ALA A 188 -7.00 11.92 -0.52
CA ALA A 188 -6.02 12.94 -0.17
C ALA A 188 -5.59 13.77 -1.40
N ASP A 189 -5.29 13.12 -2.52
CA ASP A 189 -4.67 13.73 -3.71
C ASP A 189 -5.65 14.01 -4.87
N CYS A 190 -6.93 13.64 -4.72
CA CYS A 190 -7.94 13.94 -5.73
C CYS A 190 -9.32 14.30 -5.15
N ASP A 191 -10.05 15.15 -5.89
CA ASP A 191 -11.49 15.36 -5.74
C ASP A 191 -12.18 14.98 -7.06
N ARG A 192 -12.95 13.89 -7.03
CA ARG A 192 -13.66 13.35 -8.21
C ARG A 192 -12.75 13.22 -9.45
N GLY A 193 -11.52 12.75 -9.24
CA GLY A 193 -10.52 12.54 -10.28
C GLY A 193 -9.69 13.78 -10.64
N ARG A 194 -10.02 14.96 -10.11
CA ARG A 194 -9.22 16.18 -10.27
C ARG A 194 -8.10 16.19 -9.22
N PRO A 195 -6.83 16.44 -9.59
CA PRO A 195 -5.75 16.56 -8.63
C PRO A 195 -6.02 17.66 -7.59
N ARG A 196 -5.64 17.44 -6.33
CA ARG A 196 -5.68 18.47 -5.27
C ARG A 196 -4.52 18.31 -4.28
N THR A 197 -4.16 19.40 -3.62
CA THR A 197 -3.32 19.37 -2.41
C THR A 197 -4.23 19.57 -1.20
N PRO A 198 -4.24 18.65 -0.22
CA PRO A 198 -4.99 18.88 1.02
C PRO A 198 -4.33 19.98 1.85
N ALA A 199 -5.15 20.87 2.42
CA ALA A 199 -4.68 21.86 3.38
C ALA A 199 -4.33 21.17 4.73
N PRO A 200 -3.32 21.66 5.49
CA PRO A 200 -2.98 21.10 6.80
C PRO A 200 -4.17 21.03 7.77
N GLU A 201 -5.00 22.07 7.81
CA GLU A 201 -6.16 22.13 8.70
C GLU A 201 -7.22 21.08 8.34
N TRP A 202 -7.30 20.72 7.05
CA TRP A 202 -8.18 19.63 6.60
C TRP A 202 -7.65 18.28 7.10
N LEU A 203 -6.33 18.05 7.05
CA LEU A 203 -5.70 16.82 7.55
C LEU A 203 -5.85 16.68 9.06
N ASP A 204 -5.75 17.78 9.80
CA ASP A 204 -5.93 17.80 11.25
C ASP A 204 -7.38 17.52 11.66
N ALA A 205 -8.35 18.03 10.89
CA ALA A 205 -9.78 17.87 11.18
C ALA A 205 -10.34 16.47 10.86
N LEU A 206 -9.58 15.63 10.15
CA LEU A 206 -10.01 14.29 9.78
C LEU A 206 -10.01 13.33 10.98
N PRO A 207 -11.00 12.42 11.07
CA PRO A 207 -11.08 11.44 12.16
C PRO A 207 -9.82 10.59 12.31
N ASP A 208 -9.49 10.22 13.55
CA ASP A 208 -8.27 9.45 13.84
C ASP A 208 -8.22 8.05 13.21
N ASN A 209 -9.38 7.47 12.88
CA ASN A 209 -9.48 6.18 12.18
C ASN A 209 -9.45 6.33 10.64
N THR A 210 -9.06 7.49 10.12
CA THR A 210 -8.99 7.73 8.67
C THR A 210 -7.74 7.09 8.08
N VAL A 211 -7.90 6.45 6.93
CA VAL A 211 -6.83 5.96 6.06
C VAL A 211 -6.82 6.85 4.81
N PRO A 212 -5.89 7.82 4.71
CA PRO A 212 -5.75 8.64 3.52
C PRO A 212 -5.43 7.79 2.28
N VAL A 213 -6.04 8.16 1.16
CA VAL A 213 -5.93 7.44 -0.11
C VAL A 213 -5.39 8.35 -1.20
N HIS A 214 -4.29 7.91 -1.81
CA HIS A 214 -3.65 8.55 -2.96
C HIS A 214 -3.83 7.68 -4.20
N CYS A 215 -4.45 8.22 -5.24
CA CYS A 215 -4.69 7.48 -6.48
C CYS A 215 -3.81 7.92 -7.66
N ARG A 216 -2.95 8.92 -7.46
CA ARG A 216 -2.05 9.49 -8.47
C ARG A 216 -0.59 9.14 -8.19
N ALA A 217 0.30 9.48 -9.12
CA ALA A 217 1.74 9.23 -8.99
C ALA A 217 2.31 9.90 -7.73
N ALA A 218 3.05 9.13 -6.93
CA ALA A 218 3.60 9.59 -5.66
C ALA A 218 4.70 10.66 -5.87
N GLU A 219 5.43 10.56 -6.98
CA GLU A 219 6.50 11.48 -7.35
C GLU A 219 5.99 12.81 -7.95
N GLU A 220 4.73 12.90 -8.36
CA GLU A 220 4.16 14.08 -9.01
C GLU A 220 3.43 14.99 -8.02
N GLU A 221 3.47 16.30 -8.27
CA GLU A 221 2.56 17.23 -7.61
C GLU A 221 1.13 17.09 -8.17
N PRO A 222 0.09 17.23 -7.33
CA PRO A 222 0.12 17.60 -5.91
C PRO A 222 0.31 16.43 -4.92
N THR A 223 0.38 15.19 -5.42
CA THR A 223 0.41 13.96 -4.62
C THR A 223 1.60 13.94 -3.67
N ARG A 224 2.79 14.31 -4.15
CA ARG A 224 4.02 14.31 -3.37
C ARG A 224 3.86 15.18 -2.12
N SER A 225 3.46 16.44 -2.27
CA SER A 225 3.18 17.34 -1.14
C SER A 225 2.12 16.77 -0.20
N SER A 226 1.08 16.11 -0.75
CA SER A 226 0.05 15.47 0.06
C SER A 226 0.58 14.30 0.90
N LEU A 227 1.53 13.51 0.39
CA LEU A 227 2.13 12.39 1.11
C LEU A 227 3.01 12.86 2.27
N TYR A 228 3.73 13.97 2.10
CA TYR A 228 4.42 14.64 3.20
C TYR A 228 3.42 15.21 4.22
N GLY A 229 2.37 15.89 3.76
CA GLY A 229 1.35 16.44 4.65
C GLY A 229 0.68 15.39 5.54
N ILE A 230 0.33 14.20 5.01
CA ILE A 230 -0.29 13.14 5.82
C ILE A 230 0.70 12.52 6.82
N ARG A 231 2.00 12.45 6.47
CA ARG A 231 3.06 12.02 7.39
C ARG A 231 3.13 12.97 8.57
N ASP A 232 3.21 14.27 8.28
CA ASP A 232 3.35 15.32 9.27
C ASP A 232 2.09 15.41 10.16
N ALA A 233 0.91 15.17 9.61
CA ALA A 233 -0.35 15.07 10.36
C ALA A 233 -0.51 13.77 11.21
N GLY A 234 0.46 12.85 11.12
CA GLY A 234 0.55 11.66 11.95
C GLY A 234 -0.19 10.42 11.44
N TYR A 235 -0.54 10.36 10.16
CA TYR A 235 -1.18 9.17 9.59
C TYR A 235 -0.17 8.06 9.29
N GLY A 236 -0.09 7.07 10.20
CA GLY A 236 0.76 5.88 10.02
C GLY A 236 0.18 4.82 9.07
N VAL A 237 -1.07 4.94 8.63
CA VAL A 237 -1.70 4.04 7.66
C VAL A 237 -2.29 4.84 6.51
N ALA A 238 -1.80 4.59 5.29
CA ALA A 238 -2.31 5.21 4.07
C ALA A 238 -2.23 4.22 2.91
N VAL A 239 -3.03 4.43 1.87
CA VAL A 239 -2.97 3.61 0.65
C VAL A 239 -2.61 4.50 -0.53
N THR A 240 -1.55 4.11 -1.23
CA THR A 240 -1.14 4.77 -2.47
C THR A 240 -1.37 3.83 -3.65
N ARG A 241 -1.39 4.38 -4.85
CA ARG A 241 -1.48 3.60 -6.08
C ARG A 241 -0.59 4.21 -7.14
N ARG A 242 0.19 3.36 -7.80
CA ARG A 242 0.88 3.73 -9.05
C ARG A 242 -0.15 4.08 -10.13
N PRO A 243 0.09 5.11 -10.95
CA PRO A 243 -0.80 5.45 -12.04
C PRO A 243 -1.07 4.25 -12.94
N PRO A 244 -2.31 4.10 -13.45
CA PRO A 244 -2.59 3.11 -14.48
C PRO A 244 -1.74 3.36 -15.72
N GLN A 245 -1.46 2.31 -16.48
CA GLN A 245 -0.79 2.42 -17.78
C GLN A 245 -1.57 3.30 -18.77
N ASP A 246 -2.91 3.26 -18.70
CA ASP A 246 -3.79 4.16 -19.44
C ASP A 246 -4.01 5.45 -18.64
N PRO A 247 -3.48 6.61 -19.07
CA PRO A 247 -3.66 7.88 -18.37
C PRO A 247 -5.12 8.35 -18.32
N ALA A 248 -5.99 7.82 -19.19
CA ALA A 248 -7.42 8.14 -19.22
C ALA A 248 -8.25 7.30 -18.23
N ALA A 249 -7.64 6.30 -17.58
CA ALA A 249 -8.37 5.43 -16.66
C ALA A 249 -8.83 6.20 -15.41
N ASP A 250 -10.13 6.07 -15.10
CA ASP A 250 -10.75 6.67 -13.93
C ASP A 250 -10.28 6.00 -12.63
N CYS A 251 -10.11 6.80 -11.57
CA CYS A 251 -9.80 6.35 -10.21
C CYS A 251 -11.02 5.77 -9.47
N ALA A 252 -12.25 5.91 -9.98
CA ALA A 252 -13.46 5.46 -9.29
C ALA A 252 -13.48 3.95 -8.96
N PRO A 253 -13.05 3.01 -9.84
CA PRO A 253 -12.98 1.59 -9.48
C PRO A 253 -12.02 1.32 -8.33
N PHE A 254 -10.85 1.98 -8.32
CA PHE A 254 -9.87 1.87 -7.23
C PHE A 254 -10.45 2.32 -5.90
N HIS A 255 -11.06 3.52 -5.84
CA HIS A 255 -11.66 4.01 -4.59
C HIS A 255 -12.83 3.16 -4.11
N ARG A 256 -13.67 2.64 -5.02
CA ARG A 256 -14.77 1.75 -4.65
C ARG A 256 -14.25 0.44 -4.07
N GLY A 257 -13.34 -0.22 -4.78
CA GLY A 257 -12.77 -1.49 -4.34
C GLY A 257 -12.04 -1.35 -3.02
N LEU A 258 -11.24 -0.29 -2.85
CA LEU A 258 -10.54 -0.04 -1.59
C LEU A 258 -11.51 0.17 -0.43
N ARG A 259 -12.57 0.95 -0.61
CA ARG A 259 -13.60 1.13 0.43
C ARG A 259 -14.26 -0.18 0.85
N GLU A 260 -14.57 -1.03 -0.11
CA GLU A 260 -15.13 -2.36 0.15
C GLU A 260 -14.13 -3.22 0.95
N GLU A 261 -12.85 -3.22 0.56
CA GLU A 261 -11.79 -3.94 1.29
C GLU A 261 -11.56 -3.42 2.71
N LEU A 262 -11.54 -2.10 2.92
CA LEU A 262 -11.42 -1.50 4.26
C LEU A 262 -12.63 -1.84 5.15
N THR A 263 -13.83 -1.81 4.57
CA THR A 263 -15.06 -2.22 5.27
C THR A 263 -15.00 -3.69 5.66
N GLU A 264 -14.56 -4.57 4.75
CA GLU A 264 -14.39 -6.00 5.03
C GLU A 264 -13.25 -6.31 6.01
N ALA A 265 -12.19 -5.50 6.04
CA ALA A 265 -11.10 -5.64 7.00
C ALA A 265 -11.56 -5.33 8.42
N ALA A 266 -12.55 -4.44 8.57
CA ALA A 266 -13.16 -3.96 9.83
C ALA A 266 -12.20 -3.29 10.82
N ARG A 267 -10.89 -3.38 10.60
CA ARG A 267 -9.80 -2.78 11.37
C ARG A 267 -8.49 -2.87 10.59
N GLY A 268 -7.45 -2.18 11.07
CA GLY A 268 -6.14 -2.10 10.42
C GLY A 268 -5.38 -3.42 10.37
N ALA A 269 -5.34 -4.19 11.47
CA ALA A 269 -4.40 -5.32 11.62
C ALA A 269 -4.37 -6.36 10.47
N PRO A 270 -5.49 -6.71 9.81
CA PRO A 270 -5.49 -7.63 8.67
C PRO A 270 -5.04 -7.01 7.34
N LEU A 271 -4.94 -5.68 7.22
CA LEU A 271 -4.75 -5.00 5.93
C LEU A 271 -3.52 -5.49 5.14
N PRO A 272 -2.33 -5.66 5.73
CA PRO A 272 -1.16 -6.09 4.96
C PRO A 272 -1.35 -7.45 4.28
N VAL A 273 -1.97 -8.41 4.97
CA VAL A 273 -2.25 -9.76 4.44
C VAL A 273 -3.41 -9.74 3.45
N ARG A 274 -4.45 -8.93 3.71
CA ARG A 274 -5.56 -8.76 2.77
C ARG A 274 -5.10 -8.15 1.44
N LEU A 275 -4.26 -7.12 1.50
CA LEU A 275 -3.72 -6.48 0.31
C LEU A 275 -2.78 -7.42 -0.46
N GLN A 276 -1.99 -8.25 0.23
CA GLN A 276 -1.25 -9.34 -0.43
C GLN A 276 -2.20 -10.29 -1.18
N ALA A 277 -3.26 -10.78 -0.53
CA ALA A 277 -4.22 -11.69 -1.16
C ALA A 277 -4.91 -11.04 -2.38
N LEU A 278 -5.19 -9.74 -2.29
CA LEU A 278 -5.75 -8.96 -3.39
C LEU A 278 -4.76 -8.80 -4.56
N ARG A 279 -3.47 -8.56 -4.30
CA ARG A 279 -2.41 -8.58 -5.32
C ARG A 279 -2.29 -9.95 -5.98
N ALA A 280 -2.40 -11.04 -5.21
CA ALA A 280 -2.39 -12.39 -5.75
C ALA A 280 -3.57 -12.65 -6.71
N ARG A 281 -4.77 -12.17 -6.37
CA ARG A 281 -5.95 -12.23 -7.25
C ARG A 281 -5.76 -11.41 -8.52
N ALA A 282 -5.27 -10.17 -8.41
CA ALA A 282 -4.98 -9.31 -9.55
C ALA A 282 -3.94 -9.95 -10.49
N HIS A 283 -2.87 -10.54 -9.93
CA HIS A 283 -1.85 -11.28 -10.69
C HIS A 283 -2.44 -12.52 -11.40
N GLY A 284 -3.40 -13.20 -10.77
CA GLY A 284 -4.17 -14.29 -11.37
C GLY A 284 -5.22 -13.85 -12.40
N ALA A 285 -5.22 -12.58 -12.80
CA ALA A 285 -6.18 -11.98 -13.73
C ALA A 285 -7.65 -12.09 -13.29
N ASP A 286 -7.91 -12.05 -11.98
CA ASP A 286 -9.27 -11.96 -11.46
C ASP A 286 -9.91 -10.63 -11.89
N PRO A 287 -11.00 -10.66 -12.69
CA PRO A 287 -11.64 -9.44 -13.18
C PRO A 287 -12.28 -8.59 -12.08
N ASP A 288 -12.45 -9.13 -10.87
CA ASP A 288 -12.98 -8.39 -9.72
C ASP A 288 -11.84 -7.73 -8.89
N ALA A 289 -10.56 -8.00 -9.20
CA ALA A 289 -9.38 -7.49 -8.48
C ALA A 289 -8.46 -6.56 -9.31
N TYR A 290 -8.77 -6.34 -10.60
CA TYR A 290 -7.91 -5.56 -11.51
C TYR A 290 -7.54 -4.15 -11.00
N TRP A 291 -8.44 -3.52 -10.24
CA TRP A 291 -8.27 -2.16 -9.72
C TRP A 291 -7.18 -2.05 -8.65
N ALA A 292 -6.77 -3.19 -8.08
CA ALA A 292 -5.74 -3.28 -7.04
C ALA A 292 -4.33 -3.29 -7.61
N ASP A 293 -4.18 -3.43 -8.93
CA ASP A 293 -2.89 -3.31 -9.57
C ASP A 293 -2.25 -1.95 -9.27
N GLY A 294 -0.97 -1.96 -8.92
CA GLY A 294 -0.26 -0.75 -8.55
C GLY A 294 -0.42 -0.28 -7.11
N MET A 295 -1.25 -0.92 -6.28
CA MET A 295 -1.51 -0.42 -4.92
C MET A 295 -0.34 -0.70 -3.96
N ALA A 296 -0.09 0.26 -3.07
CA ALA A 296 0.88 0.19 -1.99
C ALA A 296 0.22 0.60 -0.67
N LEU A 297 0.69 0.02 0.43
CA LEU A 297 0.21 0.28 1.77
C LEU A 297 1.34 0.94 2.56
N VAL A 298 1.12 2.15 3.04
CA VAL A 298 1.94 2.75 4.09
C VAL A 298 1.51 2.15 5.41
N TRP A 299 2.46 1.61 6.16
CA TRP A 299 2.24 0.92 7.42
C TRP A 299 3.38 1.27 8.39
N ASP A 300 3.27 2.43 9.01
CA ASP A 300 4.27 2.99 9.90
C ASP A 300 3.79 2.91 11.35
N ASP A 301 4.10 1.79 12.00
CA ASP A 301 3.77 1.52 13.40
C ASP A 301 4.66 2.36 14.31
N PRO A 302 4.11 3.32 15.09
CA PRO A 302 4.91 4.18 15.96
C PRO A 302 5.62 3.39 17.07
N ALA A 303 5.16 2.18 17.42
CA ALA A 303 5.82 1.32 18.40
C ALA A 303 7.02 0.55 17.82
N ARG A 304 7.27 0.64 16.50
CA ARG A 304 8.34 -0.09 15.79
C ARG A 304 9.25 0.88 15.07
N ALA A 305 9.96 1.74 15.80
CA ALA A 305 10.90 2.70 15.22
C ALA A 305 11.89 2.04 14.25
N LEU A 306 12.19 2.75 13.16
CA LEU A 306 13.27 2.36 12.25
C LEU A 306 14.63 2.61 12.91
N PRO A 307 15.68 1.89 12.48
CA PRO A 307 17.03 2.14 12.99
C PRO A 307 17.49 3.57 12.65
N GLU A 308 18.06 4.27 13.63
CA GLU A 308 18.48 5.68 13.49
C GLU A 308 19.82 5.86 12.77
N ASP A 309 20.44 4.78 12.27
CA ASP A 309 21.74 4.87 11.63
C ASP A 309 21.73 5.95 10.55
N GLU A 310 22.70 6.87 10.63
CA GLU A 310 22.94 7.85 9.58
C GLU A 310 22.97 7.12 8.24
N PRO A 311 22.32 7.69 7.19
CA PRO A 311 22.50 7.15 5.85
C PRO A 311 24.02 7.00 5.65
N LEU A 312 24.44 5.91 5.01
CA LEU A 312 25.81 5.78 4.51
C LEU A 312 26.03 6.94 3.53
N GLN A 313 26.29 8.15 4.04
CA GLN A 313 26.82 9.24 3.27
C GLN A 313 28.15 8.69 2.81
N GLY A 314 28.21 8.29 1.53
CA GLY A 314 29.46 7.87 0.94
C GLY A 314 30.48 8.94 1.28
N ASP A 315 31.55 8.54 1.98
CA ASP A 315 32.67 9.43 2.28
C ASP A 315 33.05 10.15 0.97
N LEU A 316 32.89 11.48 0.97
CA LEU A 316 33.37 12.35 -0.10
C LEU A 316 34.89 12.41 -0.11
#